data_AF-A0A3P7KGU2-F1
#
_entry.id   AF-A0A3P7KGU2-F1
#
_cell.length_a   1.000
_cell.length_b   1.000
_cell.length_c   1.000
_cell.angle_alpha   90.00
_cell.angle_beta   90.00
_cell.angle_gamma   90.00
#
_symmetry.space_group_name_H-M   'P 1'
#
loop_
_entity.id
_entity.type
_entity.pdbx_description
1 polymer ?
#
loop_
_entity_poly.entity_id
_entity_poly.type
_entity_poly.pdbx_seq_one_letter_code
_entity_poly.pdbx_strand_id
1 'polypeptide(L)'
;MAEWCAENLRDVEGWRSSGLPLSTSSNECAKLFDAGVRQFVSWTDCKQLDGLEKTMESMTAADPTAVLPRAFKLGLDAIGTGVGARTNEILRRSLDELQADANRYGNDREKLHAKAVQ
;
A
#
# COMPACT_ATOMS: atom_id res chain seq x y z
N MET A 1 6.60 13.47 18.18
CA MET A 1 7.34 12.61 17.24
C MET A 1 7.00 11.17 17.58
N ALA A 2 6.25 10.47 16.74
CA ALA A 2 5.88 9.09 17.02
C ALA A 2 7.08 8.17 16.75
N GLU A 3 7.85 7.79 17.76
CA GLU A 3 8.97 6.85 17.59
C GLU A 3 8.50 5.40 17.35
N TRP A 4 7.26 5.08 17.72
CA TRP A 4 6.65 3.76 17.61
C TRP A 4 6.28 3.33 16.17
N CYS A 5 6.35 4.24 15.20
CA CYS A 5 5.85 4.03 13.84
C CYS A 5 6.61 2.97 13.03
N ALA A 6 7.87 2.70 13.36
CA ALA A 6 8.73 1.71 12.68
C ALA A 6 8.95 0.43 13.50
N GLU A 7 8.45 0.38 14.74
CA GLU A 7 8.66 -0.76 15.64
C GLU A 7 7.50 -1.75 15.54
N ASN A 8 7.81 -3.05 15.70
CA ASN A 8 6.84 -4.14 15.72
C ASN A 8 5.87 -4.10 14.52
N LEU A 9 6.41 -3.81 13.34
CA LEU A 9 5.65 -3.81 12.08
C LEU A 9 5.25 -5.24 11.71
N ARG A 10 4.01 -5.38 11.28
CA ARG A 10 3.46 -6.67 10.81
C ARG A 10 4.14 -7.05 9.50
N ASP A 11 4.86 -8.16 9.51
CA ASP A 11 5.31 -8.84 8.30
C ASP A 11 4.20 -9.74 7.72
N VAL A 12 4.50 -10.54 6.70
CA VAL A 12 3.49 -11.38 6.03
C VAL A 12 2.76 -12.30 7.04
N GLU A 13 3.48 -12.85 8.02
CA GLU A 13 2.89 -13.72 9.03
C GLU A 13 2.15 -12.91 10.11
N GLY A 14 2.64 -11.74 10.48
CA GLY A 14 1.94 -10.79 11.35
C GLY A 14 0.57 -10.38 10.79
N TRP A 15 0.50 -10.12 9.48
CA TRP A 15 -0.77 -9.85 8.79
C TRP A 15 -1.68 -11.08 8.74
N ARG A 16 -1.12 -12.27 8.43
CA ARG A 16 -1.87 -13.54 8.41
C ARG A 16 -2.46 -13.89 9.77
N SER A 17 -1.66 -13.84 10.84
CA SER A 17 -2.08 -14.12 12.22
C SER A 17 -3.13 -13.14 12.74
N SER A 18 -3.17 -11.93 12.18
CA SER A 18 -4.23 -10.93 12.43
C SER A 18 -5.53 -11.19 11.64
N GLY A 19 -5.62 -12.29 10.89
CA GLY A 19 -6.79 -12.60 10.04
C GLY A 19 -6.86 -11.77 8.76
N LEU A 20 -5.76 -11.11 8.38
CA LEU A 20 -5.69 -10.16 7.27
C LEU A 20 -4.55 -10.53 6.31
N PRO A 21 -4.56 -11.72 5.69
CA PRO A 21 -3.46 -12.18 4.84
C PRO A 21 -3.24 -11.24 3.63
N LEU A 22 -1.98 -11.12 3.22
CA LEU A 22 -1.55 -10.42 2.00
C LEU A 22 -1.11 -11.46 0.96
N SER A 23 -1.27 -11.17 -0.33
CA SER A 23 -0.75 -12.02 -1.41
C SER A 23 0.76 -11.87 -1.64
N THR A 24 1.35 -10.75 -1.23
CA THR A 24 2.80 -10.55 -1.31
C THR A 24 3.55 -11.56 -0.45
N SER A 25 4.68 -12.05 -0.95
CA SER A 25 5.65 -12.85 -0.20
C SER A 25 6.78 -11.99 0.40
N SER A 26 6.81 -10.69 0.12
CA SER A 26 7.84 -9.76 0.60
C SER A 26 7.51 -9.28 2.02
N ASN A 27 8.26 -9.80 3.00
CA ASN A 27 8.18 -9.33 4.39
C ASN A 27 8.47 -7.84 4.51
N GLU A 28 9.40 -7.32 3.71
CA GLU A 28 9.73 -5.89 3.72
C GLU A 28 8.56 -5.04 3.22
N CYS A 29 7.95 -5.43 2.09
CA CYS A 29 6.77 -4.75 1.58
C CYS A 29 5.61 -4.79 2.59
N ALA A 30 5.35 -5.94 3.23
CA ALA A 30 4.30 -6.10 4.23
C ALA A 30 4.51 -5.19 5.46
N LYS A 31 5.76 -5.06 5.93
CA LYS A 31 6.12 -4.16 7.04
C LYS A 31 5.96 -2.69 6.65
N LEU A 32 6.48 -2.29 5.50
CA LEU A 32 6.36 -0.92 5.01
C LEU A 32 4.91 -0.53 4.73
N PHE A 33 4.08 -1.48 4.29
CA PHE A 33 2.64 -1.28 4.19
C PHE A 33 1.99 -1.04 5.56
N ASP A 34 2.33 -1.82 6.58
CA ASP A 34 1.87 -1.58 7.96
C ASP A 34 2.30 -0.19 8.46
N ALA A 35 3.55 0.20 8.21
CA ALA A 35 4.07 1.51 8.58
C ALA A 35 3.35 2.65 7.82
N GLY A 36 3.09 2.49 6.53
CA GLY A 36 2.37 3.45 5.71
C GLY A 36 0.94 3.65 6.19
N VAL A 37 0.23 2.56 6.51
CA VAL A 37 -1.11 2.61 7.12
C VAL A 37 -1.05 3.35 8.46
N ARG A 38 -0.10 3.02 9.35
CA ARG A 38 0.05 3.71 10.65
C ARG A 38 0.29 5.21 10.50
N GLN A 39 1.21 5.61 9.63
CA GLN A 39 1.52 7.02 9.39
C GLN A 39 0.29 7.77 8.85
N PHE A 40 -0.41 7.18 7.88
CA PHE A 40 -1.60 7.78 7.29
C PHE A 40 -2.74 7.94 8.30
N VAL A 41 -3.08 6.88 9.06
CA VAL A 41 -4.22 6.96 10.00
C VAL A 41 -3.91 7.79 11.24
N SER A 42 -2.64 7.89 11.64
CA SER A 42 -2.20 8.71 12.79
C SER A 42 -1.87 10.15 12.42
N TRP A 43 -1.88 10.50 11.12
CA TRP A 43 -1.49 11.82 10.62
C TRP A 43 -0.09 12.24 11.12
N THR A 44 0.81 11.27 11.27
CA THR A 44 2.14 11.49 11.84
C THR A 44 3.19 10.81 10.99
N ASP A 45 4.15 11.59 10.51
CA ASP A 45 5.32 11.07 9.80
C ASP A 45 6.28 10.32 10.74
N CYS A 46 6.80 9.22 10.21
CA CYS A 46 7.79 8.40 10.87
C CYS A 46 9.20 8.90 10.50
N LYS A 47 9.91 9.52 11.44
CA LYS A 47 11.29 9.99 11.21
C LYS A 47 12.26 8.87 10.83
N GLN A 48 12.06 7.65 11.34
CA GLN A 48 12.92 6.51 11.01
C GLN A 48 12.74 6.01 9.58
N LEU A 49 11.61 6.35 8.94
CA LEU A 49 11.26 5.95 7.57
C LEU A 49 11.19 7.14 6.62
N ASP A 50 11.74 8.29 7.03
CA ASP A 50 11.72 9.56 6.29
C ASP A 50 10.32 10.00 5.82
N GLY A 51 9.31 9.72 6.65
CA GLY A 51 7.91 10.11 6.42
C GLY A 51 7.14 9.19 5.46
N LEU A 52 5.86 9.52 5.26
CA LEU A 52 4.95 8.67 4.50
C LEU A 52 5.40 8.50 3.04
N GLU A 53 5.82 9.56 2.36
CA GLU A 53 6.24 9.50 0.95
C GLU A 53 7.39 8.51 0.74
N LYS A 54 8.45 8.61 1.54
CA LYS A 54 9.59 7.68 1.46
C LYS A 54 9.22 6.26 1.85
N THR A 55 8.33 6.09 2.83
CA THR A 55 7.78 4.77 3.15
C THR A 55 7.08 4.15 1.94
N MET A 56 6.30 4.92 1.19
CA MET A 56 5.56 4.44 0.01
C MET A 56 6.48 4.13 -1.17
N GLU A 57 7.53 4.92 -1.39
CA GLU A 57 8.60 4.64 -2.36
C GLU A 57 9.29 3.31 -2.04
N SER A 58 9.76 3.13 -0.80
CA SER A 58 10.42 1.91 -0.35
C SER A 58 9.49 0.69 -0.41
N MET A 59 8.21 0.86 -0.06
CA MET A 59 7.21 -0.21 -0.12
C MET A 59 7.01 -0.71 -1.55
N THR A 60 6.96 0.22 -2.52
CA THR A 60 6.82 -0.10 -3.95
C THR A 60 8.08 -0.77 -4.49
N ALA A 61 9.27 -0.32 -4.07
CA ALA A 61 10.53 -0.94 -4.47
C ALA A 61 10.70 -2.36 -3.90
N ALA A 62 10.18 -2.61 -2.69
CA ALA A 62 10.26 -3.91 -2.03
C ALA A 62 9.39 -4.99 -2.67
N ASP A 63 8.23 -4.62 -3.25
CA ASP A 63 7.43 -5.49 -4.11
C ASP A 63 6.50 -4.66 -5.01
N PRO A 64 6.88 -4.44 -6.29
CA PRO A 64 6.09 -3.66 -7.23
C PRO A 64 4.84 -4.40 -7.73
N THR A 65 4.63 -5.66 -7.33
CA THR A 65 3.47 -6.47 -7.71
C THR A 65 2.47 -6.64 -6.57
N ALA A 66 2.79 -6.22 -5.35
CA ALA A 66 1.93 -6.38 -4.19
C ALA A 66 0.58 -5.64 -4.35
N VAL A 67 -0.52 -6.40 -4.39
CA VAL A 67 -1.85 -5.86 -4.74
C VAL A 67 -2.35 -4.85 -3.72
N LEU A 68 -2.45 -5.21 -2.43
CA LEU A 68 -2.97 -4.29 -1.41
C LEU A 68 -2.10 -3.04 -1.23
N PRO A 69 -0.75 -3.16 -1.11
CA PRO A 69 0.14 -2.00 -1.02
C PRO A 69 0.01 -1.04 -2.20
N ARG A 70 -0.08 -1.55 -3.44
CA ARG A 70 -0.30 -0.73 -4.63
C ARG A 70 -1.66 -0.04 -4.64
N ALA A 71 -2.72 -0.76 -4.27
CA ALA A 71 -4.06 -0.16 -4.15
C ALA A 71 -4.05 1.00 -3.16
N PHE A 72 -3.42 0.82 -2.00
CA PHE A 72 -3.26 1.87 -1.01
C PHE A 72 -2.49 3.08 -1.55
N LYS A 73 -1.36 2.86 -2.23
CA LYS A 73 -0.58 3.94 -2.87
C LYS A 73 -1.39 4.73 -3.88
N LEU A 74 -1.98 4.06 -4.85
CA LEU A 74 -2.71 4.73 -5.94
C LEU A 74 -3.94 5.48 -5.41
N GLY A 75 -4.62 4.93 -4.39
CA GLY A 75 -5.70 5.63 -3.70
C GLY A 75 -5.23 6.91 -3.00
N LEU A 76 -4.08 6.86 -2.31
CA LEU A 76 -3.50 8.06 -1.68
C LEU A 76 -3.04 9.09 -2.71
N ASP A 77 -2.38 8.65 -3.78
CA ASP A 77 -1.97 9.54 -4.87
C ASP A 77 -3.20 10.28 -5.44
N ALA A 78 -4.30 9.56 -5.67
CA ALA A 78 -5.53 10.14 -6.21
C ALA A 78 -6.18 11.17 -5.28
N ILE A 79 -6.17 10.94 -3.96
CA ILE A 79 -6.79 11.85 -2.98
C ILE A 79 -5.86 13.03 -2.64
N GLY A 80 -4.54 12.80 -2.59
CA GLY A 80 -3.56 13.76 -2.08
C GLY A 80 -2.98 14.71 -3.12
N THR A 81 -2.98 14.36 -4.40
CA THR A 81 -2.26 15.14 -5.44
C THR A 81 -3.16 15.99 -6.33
N GLY A 82 -4.48 15.88 -6.19
CA GLY A 82 -5.45 16.55 -7.08
C GLY A 82 -5.51 15.94 -8.49
N VAL A 83 -4.83 14.81 -8.70
CA VAL A 83 -4.80 14.05 -9.95
C VAL A 83 -5.82 12.91 -9.86
N GLY A 84 -6.63 12.71 -10.91
CA GLY A 84 -7.61 11.63 -10.96
C GLY A 84 -7.49 10.79 -12.23
N ALA A 85 -8.09 9.61 -12.24
CA ALA A 85 -8.11 8.70 -13.40
C ALA A 85 -8.69 9.34 -14.68
N ARG A 86 -9.52 10.37 -14.55
CA ARG A 86 -10.08 11.13 -15.67
C ARG A 86 -9.11 12.16 -16.26
N THR A 87 -8.19 12.67 -15.45
CA THR A 87 -7.30 13.78 -15.80
C THR A 87 -5.86 13.35 -16.02
N ASN A 88 -5.49 12.13 -15.62
CA ASN A 88 -4.16 11.59 -15.78
C ASN A 88 -4.19 10.15 -16.29
N GLU A 89 -3.65 9.98 -17.49
CA GLU A 89 -3.61 8.70 -18.18
C GLU A 89 -2.67 7.68 -17.52
N ILE A 90 -1.57 8.14 -16.90
CA ILE A 90 -0.63 7.26 -16.20
C ILE A 90 -1.35 6.64 -14.99
N LEU A 91 -2.00 7.46 -14.18
CA LEU A 91 -2.78 6.98 -13.03
C LEU A 91 -3.88 6.00 -13.47
N ARG A 92 -4.62 6.33 -14.54
CA ARG A 92 -5.64 5.45 -15.11
C ARG A 92 -5.08 4.09 -15.51
N ARG A 93 -3.96 4.06 -16.24
CA ARG A 93 -3.30 2.81 -16.66
C ARG A 93 -2.83 2.00 -15.45
N SER A 94 -2.24 2.64 -14.44
CA SER A 94 -1.83 1.95 -13.22
C SER A 94 -3.00 1.33 -12.45
N LEU A 95 -4.17 1.97 -12.44
CA LEU A 95 -5.40 1.43 -11.86
C LEU A 95 -5.94 0.23 -12.67
N ASP A 96 -5.92 0.32 -14.00
CA ASP A 96 -6.34 -0.77 -14.88
C ASP A 96 -5.41 -2.00 -14.72
N GLU A 97 -4.10 -1.78 -14.63
CA GLU A 97 -3.10 -2.83 -14.36
C GLU A 97 -3.30 -3.46 -12.97
N LEU A 98 -3.52 -2.64 -11.94
CA LEU A 98 -3.81 -3.12 -10.59
C LEU A 98 -5.03 -4.06 -10.58
N GLN A 99 -6.08 -3.71 -11.33
CA GLN A 99 -7.28 -4.55 -11.45
C GLN A 99 -7.00 -5.89 -12.14
N ALA A 100 -6.24 -5.88 -13.23
CA ALA A 100 -5.87 -7.11 -13.93
C ALA A 100 -5.06 -8.05 -13.01
N ASP A 101 -4.09 -7.48 -12.30
CA ASP A 101 -3.22 -8.18 -11.37
C ASP A 101 -3.97 -8.74 -10.14
N ALA A 102 -4.85 -7.94 -9.55
CA ALA A 102 -5.69 -8.37 -8.44
C ALA A 102 -6.57 -9.58 -8.83
N ASN A 103 -7.09 -9.60 -10.06
CA ASN A 103 -7.86 -10.73 -10.57
C ASN A 103 -6.99 -11.98 -10.82
N ARG A 104 -5.74 -11.78 -11.24
CA ARG A 104 -4.82 -12.87 -11.56
C ARG A 104 -4.25 -13.57 -10.32
N TYR A 105 -3.87 -12.82 -9.30
CA TYR A 105 -3.16 -13.38 -8.13
C TYR A 105 -3.52 -12.74 -6.77
N GLY A 106 -4.39 -11.74 -6.74
CA GLY A 106 -4.87 -11.16 -5.48
C GLY A 106 -5.81 -12.09 -4.71
N ASN A 107 -5.81 -11.96 -3.38
CA ASN A 107 -6.84 -12.60 -2.56
C ASN A 107 -8.18 -11.85 -2.61
N ASP A 108 -9.24 -12.42 -2.05
CA ASP A 108 -10.60 -11.85 -2.16
C ASP A 108 -10.69 -10.43 -1.58
N ARG A 109 -10.02 -10.17 -0.46
CA ARG A 109 -9.98 -8.83 0.15
C ARG A 109 -9.24 -7.84 -0.75
N GLU A 110 -8.11 -8.25 -1.31
CA GLU A 110 -7.32 -7.42 -2.21
C GLU A 110 -8.06 -7.03 -3.49
N LYS A 111 -8.84 -7.96 -4.06
CA LYS A 111 -9.72 -7.67 -5.20
C LYS A 111 -10.76 -6.60 -4.87
N LEU A 112 -11.33 -6.64 -3.66
CA LEU A 112 -12.28 -5.62 -3.21
C LEU A 112 -11.61 -4.24 -3.10
N HIS A 113 -10.38 -4.17 -2.57
CA HIS A 113 -9.63 -2.91 -2.49
C HIS A 113 -9.19 -2.39 -3.85
N ALA A 114 -8.69 -3.26 -4.74
CA ALA A 114 -8.35 -2.88 -6.12
C ALA A 114 -9.57 -2.31 -6.87
N LYS A 115 -10.75 -2.89 -6.62
CA LYS A 115 -12.02 -2.36 -7.13
C LYS A 115 -12.44 -1.03 -6.54
N ALA A 116 -12.15 -0.79 -5.26
CA ALA A 116 -12.54 0.44 -4.58
C ALA A 116 -11.75 1.68 -5.05
N VAL A 117 -10.52 1.49 -5.53
CA VAL A 117 -9.64 2.61 -5.95
C VAL A 117 -9.77 2.98 -7.43
N GLN A 118 -10.58 2.26 -8.19
CA GLN A 118 -10.82 2.53 -9.61
C GLN A 118 -11.77 3.71 -9.84
#